data_AF-A0A7Y5GIX5-F1
#
_entry.id   AF-A0A7Y5GIX5-F1
#
_cell.length_a   1.000
_cell.length_b   1.000
_cell.length_c   1.000
_cell.angle_alpha   90.00
_cell.angle_beta   90.00
_cell.angle_gamma   90.00
#
_symmetry.space_group_name_H-M   'P 1'
#
loop_
_entity.id
_entity.type
_entity.pdbx_description
1 polymer ?
#
loop_
_entity_poly.entity_id
_entity_poly.type
_entity_poly.pdbx_seq_one_letter_code
_entity_poly.pdbx_strand_id
1 'polypeptide(L)'
;MIWGRKDEEYVTDFCNVSRRALTEEEHKIFRYHYLLGGDWKLCCRKLKMDRGNFFHAVYRIEQKLGRAYRELKPYSLYPLNEYFNSTYSEEPVRAFEAPNVVTIRPVRPPLAPAPGQKAA
;
A
#
# COMPACT_ATOMS: atom_id res chain seq x y z
N MET A 1 -2.75 18.63 -27.88
CA MET A 1 -2.11 18.35 -26.57
C MET A 1 -3.15 18.58 -25.49
N ILE A 2 -3.66 17.53 -24.86
CA ILE A 2 -4.33 17.68 -23.56
C ILE A 2 -3.53 16.79 -22.63
N TRP A 3 -2.63 17.42 -21.87
CA TRP A 3 -1.88 16.77 -20.82
C TRP A 3 -2.87 16.54 -19.68
N GLY A 4 -3.57 15.40 -19.69
CA GLY A 4 -4.43 14.98 -18.59
C GLY A 4 -3.59 14.86 -17.32
N ARG A 5 -4.03 15.46 -16.23
CA ARG A 5 -3.36 15.33 -14.93
C ARG A 5 -3.82 14.01 -14.31
N LYS A 6 -3.32 12.90 -14.86
CA LYS A 6 -3.76 11.53 -14.54
C LYS A 6 -3.81 11.25 -13.04
N ASP A 7 -2.88 11.81 -12.27
CA ASP A 7 -2.86 11.67 -10.82
C ASP A 7 -4.07 12.37 -10.16
N GLU A 8 -4.41 13.59 -10.59
CA GLU A 8 -5.57 14.34 -10.08
C GLU A 8 -6.89 13.69 -10.52
N GLU A 9 -6.94 13.16 -11.75
CA GLU A 9 -8.06 12.40 -12.28
C GLU A 9 -8.28 11.12 -11.46
N TYR A 10 -7.20 10.36 -11.21
CA TYR A 10 -7.26 9.15 -10.39
C TYR A 10 -7.76 9.44 -8.97
N VAL A 11 -7.23 10.48 -8.32
CA VAL A 11 -7.68 10.87 -6.97
C VAL A 11 -9.16 11.25 -6.98
N THR A 12 -9.59 11.98 -8.00
CA THR A 12 -10.99 12.38 -8.17
C THR A 12 -11.91 11.17 -8.33
N ASP A 13 -11.56 10.24 -9.21
CA ASP A 13 -12.33 9.02 -9.44
C ASP A 13 -12.33 8.11 -8.22
N PHE A 14 -11.17 7.94 -7.58
CA PHE A 14 -11.02 7.18 -6.35
C PHE A 14 -11.96 7.72 -5.26
N CYS A 15 -11.95 9.03 -5.01
CA CYS A 15 -12.82 9.66 -4.01
C CYS A 15 -14.31 9.55 -4.39
N ASN A 16 -14.65 9.84 -5.65
CA ASN A 16 -16.05 9.85 -6.11
C ASN A 16 -16.68 8.46 -6.13
N VAL A 17 -15.96 7.45 -6.61
CA VAL A 17 -16.41 6.05 -6.60
C VAL A 17 -16.58 5.59 -5.17
N SER A 18 -15.62 5.88 -4.28
CA SER A 18 -15.72 5.52 -2.86
C SER A 18 -16.95 6.12 -2.20
N ARG A 19 -17.25 7.39 -2.50
CA ARG A 19 -18.44 8.09 -1.98
C ARG A 19 -19.75 7.50 -2.48
N ARG A 20 -19.78 6.96 -3.71
CA ARG A 20 -20.98 6.34 -4.29
C ARG A 20 -21.18 4.89 -3.82
N ALA A 21 -20.09 4.16 -3.60
CA ALA A 21 -20.13 2.75 -3.22
C ALA A 21 -20.42 2.52 -1.73
N LEU A 22 -20.08 3.48 -0.87
CA LEU A 22 -20.21 3.39 0.58
C LEU A 22 -21.46 4.12 1.09
N THR A 23 -22.01 3.66 2.21
CA THR A 23 -22.99 4.45 2.96
C THR A 23 -22.33 5.67 3.59
N GLU A 24 -23.11 6.66 4.04
CA GLU A 24 -22.56 7.88 4.66
C GLU A 24 -21.72 7.57 5.92
N GLU A 25 -22.10 6.55 6.70
CA GLU A 25 -21.34 6.12 7.89
C GLU A 25 -20.03 5.44 7.50
N GLU A 26 -20.08 4.54 6.51
CA GLU A 26 -18.90 3.84 5.98
C GLU A 26 -17.93 4.85 5.35
N HIS A 27 -18.44 5.81 4.59
CA HIS A 27 -17.64 6.87 3.97
C HIS A 27 -16.97 7.78 5.02
N LYS A 28 -17.62 8.05 6.16
CA LYS A 28 -16.98 8.77 7.27
C LYS A 28 -15.80 7.99 7.83
N ILE A 29 -15.97 6.69 8.10
CA ILE A 29 -14.88 5.82 8.58
C ILE A 29 -13.74 5.80 7.57
N PHE A 30 -14.06 5.56 6.29
CA PHE A 30 -13.11 5.56 5.19
C PHE A 30 -12.30 6.86 5.12
N ARG A 31 -12.96 8.01 5.20
CA ARG A 31 -12.30 9.32 5.15
C ARG A 31 -11.34 9.52 6.32
N TYR A 32 -11.74 9.20 7.55
CA TYR A 32 -10.88 9.38 8.72
C TYR A 32 -9.69 8.42 8.71
N HIS A 33 -9.90 7.16 8.33
CA HIS A 33 -8.85 6.16 8.40
C HIS A 33 -7.88 6.23 7.22
N TYR A 34 -8.39 6.28 5.98
CA TYR A 34 -7.56 6.19 4.78
C TYR A 34 -7.17 7.54 4.20
N LEU A 35 -8.12 8.47 4.03
CA LEU A 35 -7.82 9.76 3.39
C LEU A 35 -7.05 10.72 4.31
N LEU A 36 -7.36 10.69 5.61
CA LEU A 36 -6.70 11.53 6.61
C LEU A 36 -5.58 10.81 7.38
N GLY A 37 -5.38 9.50 7.13
CA GLY A 37 -4.34 8.70 7.80
C GLY A 37 -4.55 8.54 9.31
N GLY A 38 -5.78 8.62 9.81
CA GLY A 38 -6.08 8.52 11.23
C GLY A 38 -5.84 7.12 11.78
N ASP A 39 -5.09 7.02 12.89
CA ASP A 39 -4.95 5.78 13.64
C ASP A 39 -6.32 5.27 14.14
N TRP A 40 -6.47 3.95 14.24
CA TRP A 40 -7.73 3.32 14.64
C TRP A 40 -8.20 3.81 16.01
N LYS A 41 -7.28 4.08 16.95
CA LYS A 41 -7.63 4.61 18.29
C LYS A 41 -8.26 6.00 18.19
N LEU A 42 -7.73 6.85 17.30
CA LEU A 42 -8.26 8.20 17.08
C LEU A 42 -9.63 8.13 16.39
N CYS A 43 -9.78 7.24 15.41
CA CYS A 43 -11.04 7.01 14.71
C CYS A 43 -12.12 6.52 15.68
N CYS A 44 -11.82 5.52 16.53
CA CYS A 44 -12.74 5.04 17.57
C CYS A 44 -13.21 6.16 18.51
N ARG A 45 -12.29 7.02 18.98
CA ARG A 45 -12.65 8.18 19.82
C ARG A 45 -13.51 9.19 19.09
N LYS A 46 -13.16 9.54 17.84
CA LYS A 46 -13.86 10.57 17.06
C LYS A 46 -15.26 10.13 16.64
N LEU A 47 -15.41 8.87 16.27
CA LEU A 47 -16.65 8.29 15.76
C LEU A 47 -17.47 7.58 16.86
N LYS A 48 -17.00 7.61 18.12
CA LYS A 48 -17.66 6.99 19.28
C LYS A 48 -18.01 5.52 19.06
N MET A 49 -17.05 4.74 18.57
CA MET A 49 -17.19 3.31 18.31
C MET A 49 -16.13 2.50 19.05
N ASP A 50 -16.46 1.26 19.36
CA ASP A 50 -15.49 0.31 19.92
C ASP A 50 -14.53 -0.23 18.85
N ARG A 51 -13.47 -0.89 19.32
CA ARG A 51 -12.43 -1.46 18.47
C ARG A 51 -12.98 -2.52 17.50
N GLY A 52 -13.84 -3.41 17.98
CA GLY A 52 -14.35 -4.53 17.19
C GLY A 52 -15.20 -4.04 16.03
N ASN A 53 -16.15 -3.15 16.32
CA ASN A 53 -17.01 -2.54 15.31
C ASN A 53 -16.22 -1.71 14.30
N PHE A 54 -15.14 -1.02 14.71
CA PHE A 54 -14.27 -0.32 13.76
C PHE A 54 -13.63 -1.28 12.76
N PHE A 55 -12.98 -2.35 13.21
CA PHE A 55 -12.32 -3.29 12.30
C PHE A 55 -13.33 -4.06 11.42
N HIS A 56 -14.50 -4.43 11.95
CA HIS A 56 -15.56 -5.00 11.12
C HIS A 56 -16.07 -4.03 10.06
N ALA A 57 -16.19 -2.74 10.38
CA ALA A 57 -16.54 -1.73 9.39
C ALA A 57 -15.45 -1.57 8.33
N VAL A 58 -14.18 -1.55 8.72
CA VAL A 58 -13.04 -1.49 7.81
C VAL A 58 -13.05 -2.66 6.82
N TYR A 59 -13.19 -3.90 7.29
CA TYR A 59 -13.24 -5.05 6.40
C TYR A 59 -14.40 -5.00 5.40
N ARG A 60 -15.58 -4.52 5.83
CA ARG A 60 -16.72 -4.32 4.93
C ARG A 60 -16.45 -3.26 3.88
N ILE A 61 -15.80 -2.16 4.28
CA ILE A 61 -15.41 -1.07 3.37
C ILE A 61 -14.43 -1.60 2.32
N GLU A 62 -13.37 -2.28 2.74
CA GLU A 62 -12.34 -2.85 1.86
C GLU A 62 -12.95 -3.84 0.86
N GLN A 63 -13.84 -4.72 1.32
CA GLN A 63 -14.54 -5.68 0.46
C GLN A 63 -15.41 -4.98 -0.61
N LYS A 64 -16.20 -3.97 -0.21
CA LYS A 64 -17.06 -3.21 -1.12
C LYS A 64 -16.24 -2.42 -2.14
N LEU A 65 -15.22 -1.70 -1.68
CA LEU A 65 -14.38 -0.88 -2.54
C LEU A 65 -13.54 -1.73 -3.48
N GLY A 66 -12.93 -2.81 -3.00
CA GLY A 66 -12.15 -3.72 -3.84
C GLY A 66 -12.97 -4.28 -5.01
N ARG A 67 -14.23 -4.66 -4.74
CA ARG A 67 -15.16 -5.08 -5.79
C ARG A 67 -15.50 -3.93 -6.75
N ALA A 68 -15.89 -2.78 -6.22
CA ALA A 68 -16.27 -1.62 -7.03
C ALA A 68 -15.12 -1.17 -7.95
N TYR A 69 -13.90 -1.05 -7.42
CA TYR A 69 -12.72 -0.65 -8.17
C TYR A 69 -12.36 -1.61 -9.28
N ARG A 70 -12.55 -2.93 -9.07
CA ARG A 70 -12.26 -3.96 -10.05
C ARG A 70 -13.32 -4.06 -11.16
N GLU A 71 -14.59 -3.85 -10.82
CA GLU A 71 -15.71 -4.02 -11.75
C GLU A 71 -15.99 -2.77 -12.61
N LEU A 72 -15.40 -1.62 -12.28
CA LEU A 72 -15.54 -0.38 -13.05
C LEU A 72 -15.10 -0.54 -14.51
N LYS A 73 -15.90 0.05 -15.41
CA LYS A 73 -15.66 0.13 -16.85
C LYS A 73 -15.94 1.56 -17.34
N PRO A 74 -15.20 2.06 -18.35
CA PRO A 74 -14.19 1.35 -19.16
C PRO A 74 -12.82 1.19 -18.48
N TYR A 75 -12.45 2.06 -17.54
CA TYR A 75 -11.19 2.01 -16.81
C TYR A 75 -11.43 1.58 -15.37
N SER A 76 -10.87 0.44 -14.97
CA SER A 76 -10.93 -0.05 -13.59
C SER A 76 -9.93 0.74 -12.74
N LEU A 77 -10.24 0.99 -11.46
CA LEU A 77 -9.31 1.65 -10.54
C LEU A 77 -8.28 0.65 -9.98
N TYR A 78 -8.57 -0.65 -10.07
CA TYR A 78 -7.65 -1.71 -9.70
C TYR A 78 -7.72 -2.87 -10.70
N PRO A 79 -6.57 -3.38 -11.20
CA PRO A 79 -5.20 -2.96 -10.89
C PRO A 79 -4.78 -1.65 -11.58
N LEU A 80 -3.82 -0.91 -11.00
CA LEU A 80 -3.46 0.46 -11.42
C LEU A 80 -3.04 0.59 -12.89
N ASN A 81 -2.46 -0.46 -13.48
CA ASN A 81 -2.06 -0.45 -14.88
C ASN A 81 -3.24 -0.30 -15.84
N GLU A 82 -4.42 -0.81 -15.48
CA GLU A 82 -5.63 -0.65 -16.30
C GLU A 82 -6.13 0.81 -16.30
N TYR A 83 -5.99 1.54 -15.19
CA TYR A 83 -6.38 2.96 -15.13
C TYR A 83 -5.36 3.86 -15.83
N PHE A 84 -4.08 3.71 -15.48
CA PHE A 84 -3.04 4.62 -15.96
C PHE A 84 -2.60 4.32 -17.40
N ASN A 85 -3.03 3.19 -17.97
CA ASN A 85 -2.54 2.67 -19.25
C ASN A 85 -1.01 2.66 -19.29
N SER A 86 -0.38 2.30 -18.17
CA SER A 86 1.07 2.17 -18.14
C SER A 86 1.39 0.96 -19.01
N THR A 87 1.90 1.20 -20.21
CA THR A 87 2.69 0.19 -20.92
C THR A 87 3.79 -0.20 -19.95
N TYR A 88 3.63 -1.32 -19.27
CA TYR A 88 4.79 -2.01 -18.73
C TYR A 88 5.74 -2.11 -19.92
N SER A 89 6.95 -1.57 -19.78
CA SER A 89 8.00 -2.10 -20.63
C SER A 89 7.98 -3.59 -20.34
N GLU A 90 7.63 -4.42 -21.32
CA GLU A 90 7.79 -5.88 -21.21
C GLU A 90 9.26 -6.27 -21.07
N GLU A 91 10.17 -5.29 -21.04
CA GLU A 91 11.51 -5.53 -20.58
C GLU A 91 11.45 -6.12 -19.17
N PRO A 92 11.93 -7.36 -19.00
CA PRO A 92 12.02 -7.96 -17.68
C PRO A 92 12.76 -6.97 -16.80
N VAL A 93 12.17 -6.65 -15.64
CA VAL A 93 12.83 -5.84 -14.62
C VAL A 93 14.21 -6.45 -14.46
N ARG A 94 15.26 -5.79 -14.99
CA ARG A 94 16.61 -6.30 -14.87
C ARG A 94 16.82 -6.40 -13.38
N ALA A 95 16.97 -7.62 -12.87
CA ALA A 95 17.45 -7.82 -11.52
C ALA A 95 18.66 -6.90 -11.42
N PHE A 96 18.67 -5.98 -10.45
CA PHE A 96 19.86 -5.20 -10.19
C PHE A 96 21.01 -6.19 -10.15
N GLU A 97 21.96 -6.06 -11.08
CA GLU A 97 23.17 -6.87 -11.03
C GLU A 97 23.68 -6.69 -9.61
N ALA A 98 23.66 -7.77 -8.83
CA ALA A 98 24.11 -7.72 -7.45
C ALA A 98 25.48 -7.03 -7.51
N PRO A 99 25.66 -5.87 -6.84
CA PRO A 99 26.89 -5.11 -6.99
C PRO A 99 28.02 -6.09 -6.74
N ASN A 100 28.87 -6.29 -7.77
CA ASN A 100 29.96 -7.27 -7.82
C ASN A 100 30.43 -7.51 -6.42
N VAL A 101 30.15 -8.71 -5.86
CA VAL A 101 30.34 -9.06 -4.45
C VAL A 101 31.57 -8.33 -3.95
N VAL A 102 31.36 -7.18 -3.31
CA VAL A 102 32.48 -6.41 -2.79
C VAL A 102 33.04 -7.36 -1.78
N THR A 103 34.23 -7.89 -2.05
CA THR A 103 34.87 -8.85 -1.15
C THR A 103 34.97 -8.10 0.17
N ILE A 104 34.07 -8.40 1.11
CA ILE A 104 33.97 -7.68 2.37
C ILE A 104 35.24 -8.08 3.10
N ARG A 105 36.28 -7.26 2.96
CA ARG A 105 37.51 -7.43 3.71
C ARG A 105 37.17 -7.05 5.14
N PRO A 106 37.23 -7.98 6.09
CA PRO A 106 36.97 -7.64 7.48
C PRO A 106 37.99 -6.57 7.87
N VAL A 107 37.50 -5.44 8.40
CA VAL A 107 38.35 -4.30 8.82
C VAL A 107 39.32 -4.71 9.94
N ARG A 108 39.08 -5.85 10.59
CA ARG A 108 39.90 -6.37 11.68
C ARG A 108 40.21 -7.85 11.47
N PRO A 109 41.45 -8.30 11.76
CA PRO A 109 41.76 -9.71 11.86
C PRO A 109 40.79 -10.39 12.86
N PRO A 110 40.40 -11.66 12.63
CA PRO A 110 39.64 -12.42 13.62
C PRO A 110 40.44 -12.47 14.92
N LEU A 111 39.77 -12.24 16.06
CA LEU A 111 40.39 -12.40 17.37
C LEU A 111 40.94 -13.83 17.48
N ALA A 112 42.22 -13.96 17.86
CA ALA A 112 42.77 -15.25 18.21
C ALA A 112 41.91 -15.91 19.30
N PRO A 113 41.63 -17.22 19.21
CA PRO A 113 40.93 -17.91 20.29
C PRO A 113 41.74 -17.77 21.58
N ALA A 114 41.05 -17.54 22.69
CA ALA A 114 41.67 -17.41 24.00
C ALA A 114 42.58 -18.62 24.29
N PRO A 115 43.73 -18.42 24.95
CA PRO A 115 44.67 -19.50 25.24
C PRO A 115 43.99 -20.51 26.18
N GLY A 116 43.50 -21.64 25.63
CA GLY A 116 42.87 -22.69 26.43
C GLY A 116 41.96 -23.68 25.72
N GLN A 117 41.48 -23.42 24.50
CA GLN A 117 40.66 -24.41 23.78
C GLN A 117 41.50 -25.23 22.81
N LYS A 118 41.92 -26.42 23.26
CA LYS A 118 42.47 -27.47 22.40
C LYS A 118 41.36 -27.97 21.47
N ALA A 119 41.60 -27.90 20.16
CA ALA A 119 40.77 -28.56 19.15
C ALA A 119 40.93 -30.08 19.30
N ALA A 120 39.79 -30.78 19.35
CA ALA A 120 39.70 -32.22 19.14
C ALA A 120 39.75 -32.53 17.64
#